data_AF-A0A6G6YZ75-F1
#
_entry.id   AF-A0A6G6YZ75-F1
#
_cell.length_a   1.000
_cell.length_b   1.000
_cell.length_c   1.000
_cell.angle_alpha   90.00
_cell.angle_beta   90.00
_cell.angle_gamma   90.00
#
_symmetry.space_group_name_H-M   'P 1'
#
loop_
_entity.id
_entity.type
_entity.pdbx_description
1 polymer ?
#
loop_
_entity_poly.entity_id
_entity_poly.type
_entity_poly.pdbx_seq_one_letter_code
_entity_poly.pdbx_strand_id
1 'polypeptide(L)'
;MSVAVASAPSRWKSVTLWVVRGLLALAFAAAGGAKLYGVPMLVEEFQHIGLGQWFRYLTGSLELFGALLILVPSLAAFGGLLLGCIMVGATITHLFVIGGSPVPALVLLTLSAIVAYTKRSQFALLAIAP
;
A
#
# COMPACT_ATOMS: atom_id res chain seq x y z
N MET A 1 -3.67 -41.44 -19.13
CA MET A 1 -4.14 -40.14 -18.60
C MET A 1 -3.15 -39.72 -17.52
N SER A 2 -2.22 -38.81 -17.82
CA SER A 2 -1.18 -38.38 -16.87
C SER A 2 -1.71 -37.16 -16.11
N VAL A 3 -2.03 -37.32 -14.84
CA VAL A 3 -2.45 -36.21 -13.98
C VAL A 3 -1.19 -35.42 -13.65
N ALA A 4 -1.02 -34.25 -14.27
CA ALA A 4 0.03 -33.32 -13.92
C ALA A 4 -0.18 -32.89 -12.46
N VAL A 5 0.65 -33.40 -11.55
CA VAL A 5 0.71 -32.94 -10.16
C VAL A 5 1.17 -31.49 -10.21
N ALA A 6 0.25 -30.56 -9.89
CA ALA A 6 0.58 -29.15 -9.76
C ALA A 6 1.72 -29.00 -8.75
N SER A 7 2.83 -28.40 -9.17
CA SER A 7 3.97 -28.15 -8.31
C SER A 7 3.55 -27.22 -7.17
N ALA A 8 3.72 -27.69 -5.93
CA ALA A 8 3.45 -26.88 -4.74
C ALA A 8 4.22 -25.55 -4.85
N PRO A 9 3.61 -24.40 -4.49
CA PRO A 9 4.29 -23.12 -4.59
C PRO A 9 5.61 -23.17 -3.80
N SER A 10 6.72 -22.85 -4.46
CA SER A 10 8.04 -22.89 -3.83
C SER A 10 8.04 -22.04 -2.56
N ARG A 11 8.46 -22.60 -1.42
CA ARG A 11 8.51 -21.94 -0.10
C ARG A 11 9.11 -20.53 -0.17
N TRP A 12 10.07 -20.31 -1.05
CA TRP A 12 10.71 -19.03 -1.36
C TRP A 12 9.74 -17.91 -1.76
N LYS A 13 8.76 -18.18 -2.63
CA LYS A 13 7.76 -17.19 -3.07
C LYS A 13 6.89 -16.71 -1.90
N SER A 14 6.57 -17.62 -0.97
CA SER A 14 5.80 -17.30 0.23
C SER A 14 6.59 -16.43 1.20
N VAL A 15 7.88 -16.73 1.41
CA VAL A 15 8.76 -15.92 2.27
C VAL A 15 8.95 -14.52 1.69
N THR A 16 9.29 -14.42 0.40
CA THR A 16 9.47 -13.12 -0.27
C THR A 16 8.23 -12.24 -0.15
N LEU A 17 7.04 -12.79 -0.41
CA LEU A 17 5.80 -12.02 -0.29
C LEU A 17 5.53 -11.57 1.14
N TRP A 18 5.88 -12.39 2.13
CA TRP A 18 5.73 -12.02 3.54
C TRP A 18 6.68 -10.88 3.92
N VAL A 19 7.94 -10.93 3.47
CA VAL A 19 8.92 -9.85 3.65
C VAL A 19 8.43 -8.56 2.99
N VAL A 20 7.98 -8.61 1.73
CA VAL A 20 7.44 -7.43 1.02
C VAL A 20 6.28 -6.81 1.79
N ARG A 21 5.34 -7.62 2.28
CA ARG A 21 4.21 -7.13 3.08
C ARG A 21 4.66 -6.49 4.38
N GLY A 22 5.64 -7.07 5.08
CA GLY A 22 6.22 -6.51 6.29
C GLY A 22 6.92 -5.16 6.03
N LEU A 23 7.69 -5.06 4.95
CA LEU A 23 8.36 -3.82 4.56
C LEU A 23 7.35 -2.72 4.18
N LEU A 24 6.31 -3.07 3.41
CA LEU A 24 5.23 -2.15 3.07
C LEU A 24 4.51 -1.67 4.34
N ALA A 25 4.14 -2.59 5.23
CA ALA A 25 3.47 -2.23 6.47
C ALA A 25 4.32 -1.28 7.32
N LEU A 26 5.63 -1.54 7.45
CA LEU A 26 6.53 -0.67 8.18
C LEU A 26 6.66 0.70 7.52
N ALA A 27 6.87 0.75 6.20
CA ALA A 27 7.02 2.00 5.46
C ALA A 27 5.76 2.88 5.56
N PHE A 28 4.58 2.29 5.37
CA PHE A 28 3.31 3.01 5.47
C PHE A 28 2.92 3.35 6.91
N ALA A 29 3.27 2.51 7.89
CA ALA A 29 3.10 2.84 9.30
C ALA A 29 3.95 4.05 9.69
N ALA A 30 5.21 4.10 9.24
CA ALA A 30 6.10 5.23 9.46
C ALA A 30 5.61 6.49 8.73
N ALA A 31 5.25 6.37 7.45
CA ALA A 31 4.77 7.51 6.65
C ALA A 31 3.44 8.07 7.19
N GLY A 32 2.47 7.19 7.45
CA GLY A 32 1.17 7.58 8.01
C GLY A 32 1.31 8.13 9.42
N GLY A 33 2.13 7.49 10.26
CA GLY A 33 2.44 7.95 11.61
C GLY A 33 3.09 9.34 11.61
N ALA A 34 4.07 9.58 10.74
CA ALA A 34 4.70 10.89 10.57
C ALA A 34 3.68 11.94 10.08
N LYS A 35 2.78 11.56 9.16
CA LYS A 35 1.67 12.42 8.72
C LYS A 35 0.73 12.73 9.87
N LEU A 36 0.41 11.83 10.78
CA LEU A 36 -0.49 12.11 11.91
C LEU A 36 0.21 12.90 13.04
N TYR A 37 1.47 12.57 13.30
CA TYR A 37 2.30 13.28 14.29
C TYR A 37 2.52 14.74 13.92
N GLY A 38 2.46 15.07 12.62
CA GLY A 38 2.63 16.44 12.15
C GLY A 38 4.10 16.83 12.01
N VAL A 39 4.92 15.92 11.46
CA VAL A 39 6.30 16.25 11.10
C VAL A 39 6.31 17.50 10.20
N PRO A 40 7.08 18.57 10.54
CA PRO A 40 6.98 19.88 9.87
C PRO A 40 7.06 19.81 8.35
N MET A 41 7.99 19.00 7.82
CA MET A 41 8.15 18.77 6.38
C MET A 41 6.85 18.28 5.72
N LEU A 42 6.16 17.31 6.32
CA LEU A 42 4.91 16.76 5.78
C LEU A 42 3.73 17.73 5.95
N VAL A 43 3.76 18.55 7.01
CA VAL A 43 2.75 19.60 7.20
C VAL A 43 2.85 20.62 6.07
N GLU A 44 4.06 21.06 5.72
CA GLU A 44 4.35 21.98 4.63
C GLU A 44 3.99 21.39 3.26
N GLU A 45 4.37 20.13 2.98
CA GLU A 45 3.97 19.44 1.75
C GLU A 45 2.44 19.44 1.56
N PHE A 46 1.67 19.11 2.61
CA PHE A 46 0.21 19.12 2.54
C PHE A 46 -0.40 20.52 2.52
N GLN A 47 0.30 21.55 3.02
CA GLN A 47 -0.08 22.95 2.80
C GLN A 47 0.07 23.32 1.33
N HIS A 48 1.15 22.90 0.68
CA HIS A 48 1.40 23.15 -0.75
C HIS A 48 0.35 22.47 -1.64
N ILE A 49 -0.17 21.30 -1.23
CA ILE A 49 -1.30 20.65 -1.92
C ILE A 49 -2.55 21.53 -1.94
N GLY A 50 -2.74 22.42 -0.97
CA GLY A 50 -3.82 23.41 -0.95
C GLY A 50 -5.20 22.89 -0.53
N LEU A 51 -5.35 21.59 -0.25
CA LEU A 51 -6.59 20.99 0.24
C LEU A 51 -6.82 21.17 1.75
N GLY A 52 -5.82 21.67 2.47
CA GLY A 52 -5.86 21.87 3.92
C GLY A 52 -5.40 20.66 4.74
N GLN A 53 -5.21 20.87 6.04
CA GLN A 53 -4.57 19.88 6.93
C GLN A 53 -5.45 18.65 7.23
N TRP A 54 -6.78 18.74 7.06
CA TRP A 54 -7.66 17.58 7.20
C TRP A 54 -7.29 16.47 6.21
N PHE A 55 -6.83 16.83 5.00
CA PHE A 55 -6.40 15.87 3.98
C PHE A 55 -5.16 15.10 4.44
N ARG A 56 -4.21 15.76 5.13
CA ARG A 56 -3.06 15.09 5.77
C ARG A 56 -3.51 14.03 6.76
N TYR A 57 -4.45 14.39 7.64
CA TYR A 57 -4.96 13.45 8.64
C TYR A 57 -5.71 12.28 8.00
N LEU A 58 -6.49 12.53 6.96
CA LEU A 58 -7.18 11.49 6.20
C LEU A 58 -6.16 10.54 5.54
N THR A 59 -5.20 11.06 4.77
CA THR A 59 -4.19 10.26 4.11
C THR A 59 -3.37 9.44 5.10
N GLY A 60 -2.89 10.07 6.19
CA GLY A 60 -2.13 9.37 7.22
C GLY A 60 -2.93 8.25 7.90
N SER A 61 -4.22 8.47 8.18
CA SER A 61 -5.09 7.46 8.77
C SER A 61 -5.34 6.28 7.81
N LEU A 62 -5.54 6.57 6.52
CA LEU A 62 -5.71 5.54 5.50
C LEU A 62 -4.43 4.73 5.25
N GLU A 63 -3.26 5.37 5.33
CA GLU A 63 -1.96 4.69 5.24
C GLU A 63 -1.76 3.73 6.43
N LEU A 64 -2.08 4.16 7.66
CA LEU A 64 -2.03 3.27 8.83
C LEU A 64 -3.02 2.12 8.71
N PHE A 65 -4.25 2.41 8.28
CA PHE A 65 -5.26 1.38 8.08
C PHE A 65 -4.83 0.36 7.01
N GLY A 66 -4.32 0.83 5.88
CA GLY A 66 -3.76 -0.01 4.83
C GLY A 66 -2.57 -0.86 5.31
N ALA A 67 -1.68 -0.29 6.13
CA ALA A 67 -0.58 -1.00 6.75
C ALA A 67 -1.04 -2.12 7.68
N LEU A 68 -2.13 -1.94 8.42
CA LEU A 68 -2.73 -3.00 9.23
C LEU A 68 -3.37 -4.08 8.35
N LEU A 69 -4.13 -3.70 7.33
CA LEU A 69 -4.78 -4.63 6.40
C LEU A 69 -3.76 -5.51 5.67
N ILE A 70 -2.62 -4.95 5.25
CA ILE A 70 -1.63 -5.69 4.47
C ILE A 70 -0.94 -6.80 5.30
N LEU A 71 -0.91 -6.67 6.64
CA LEU A 71 -0.37 -7.67 7.55
C LEU A 71 -1.31 -8.87 7.74
N VAL A 72 -2.62 -8.65 7.66
CA VAL A 72 -3.62 -9.72 7.78
C VAL A 72 -3.66 -10.54 6.49
N PRO A 73 -3.29 -11.84 6.51
CA PRO A 73 -3.13 -12.63 5.29
C PRO A 73 -4.38 -12.71 4.42
N SER A 74 -5.58 -12.67 4.99
CA SER A 74 -6.88 -12.71 4.29
C SER A 74 -7.30 -11.36 3.70
N LEU A 75 -6.73 -10.24 4.19
CA LEU A 75 -7.07 -8.88 3.75
C LEU A 75 -5.94 -8.19 2.97
N ALA A 76 -4.84 -8.91 2.73
CA ALA A 76 -3.64 -8.34 2.12
C ALA A 76 -3.89 -7.71 0.74
N ALA A 77 -4.82 -8.25 -0.05
CA ALA A 77 -5.18 -7.67 -1.34
C ALA A 77 -5.86 -6.30 -1.19
N PHE A 78 -6.75 -6.15 -0.20
CA PHE A 78 -7.42 -4.88 0.10
C PHE A 78 -6.44 -3.84 0.63
N GLY A 79 -5.53 -4.25 1.52
CA GLY A 79 -4.45 -3.38 2.00
C GLY A 79 -3.56 -2.88 0.85
N GLY A 80 -3.11 -3.79 -0.02
CA GLY A 80 -2.31 -3.42 -1.20
C GLY A 80 -3.06 -2.50 -2.17
N LEU A 81 -4.37 -2.71 -2.37
CA LEU A 81 -5.18 -1.85 -3.23
C LEU A 81 -5.34 -0.44 -2.64
N LEU A 82 -5.72 -0.34 -1.36
CA LEU A 82 -5.88 0.95 -0.67
C LEU A 82 -4.57 1.75 -0.70
N LEU A 83 -3.48 1.13 -0.30
CA LEU A 83 -2.15 1.75 -0.31
C LEU A 83 -1.72 2.13 -1.72
N GLY A 84 -2.02 1.29 -2.72
CA GLY A 84 -1.81 1.60 -4.13
C GLY A 84 -2.56 2.86 -4.57
N CYS A 85 -3.85 3.00 -4.24
CA CYS A 85 -4.64 4.20 -4.55
C CYS A 85 -4.04 5.47 -3.92
N ILE A 86 -3.57 5.39 -2.68
CA ILE A 86 -2.90 6.51 -2.00
C ILE A 86 -1.61 6.88 -2.73
N MET A 87 -0.80 5.88 -3.14
CA MET A 87 0.44 6.14 -3.87
C MET A 87 0.25 6.70 -5.27
N VAL A 88 -0.86 6.37 -5.95
CA VAL A 88 -1.23 7.06 -7.20
C VAL A 88 -1.44 8.54 -6.94
N GLY A 89 -2.21 8.90 -5.90
CA GLY A 89 -2.40 10.28 -5.48
C GLY A 89 -1.06 10.97 -5.14
N ALA A 90 -0.23 10.33 -4.32
CA ALA A 90 1.08 10.84 -3.94
C ALA A 90 2.02 11.05 -5.15
N THR A 91 1.98 10.14 -6.11
CA THR A 91 2.77 10.26 -7.35
C THR A 91 2.31 11.47 -8.16
N ILE A 92 1.00 11.65 -8.31
CA ILE A 92 0.43 12.82 -9.01
C ILE A 92 0.83 14.12 -8.29
N THR A 93 0.71 14.18 -6.97
CA THR A 93 1.08 15.38 -6.22
C THR A 93 2.57 15.70 -6.33
N HIS A 94 3.47 14.70 -6.31
CA HIS A 94 4.89 14.93 -6.53
C HIS A 94 5.21 15.41 -7.95
N LEU A 95 4.54 14.87 -8.96
CA LEU A 95 4.78 15.24 -10.36
C LEU A 95 4.25 16.65 -10.71
N PHE A 96 3.14 17.07 -10.12
CA PHE A 96 2.42 18.26 -10.58
C PHE A 96 2.28 19.39 -9.55
N VAL A 97 2.48 19.13 -8.25
CA VAL A 97 2.14 20.09 -7.19
C VAL A 97 3.33 20.43 -6.31
N ILE A 98 3.91 19.43 -5.65
CA ILE A 98 4.92 19.64 -4.60
C ILE A 98 6.34 19.55 -5.18
N GLY A 99 6.50 18.91 -6.34
CA GLY A 99 7.80 18.61 -6.93
C GLY A 99 8.55 17.52 -6.17
N GLY A 100 9.87 17.49 -6.36
CA GLY A 100 10.74 16.47 -5.77
C GLY A 100 10.73 15.15 -6.56
N SER A 101 11.21 14.08 -5.93
CA SER A 101 11.34 12.78 -6.58
C SER A 101 10.09 11.91 -6.35
N PRO A 102 9.36 11.51 -7.39
CA PRO A 102 8.23 10.57 -7.27
C PRO A 102 8.69 9.12 -7.05
N VAL A 103 10.00 8.86 -7.07
CA VAL A 103 10.57 7.50 -7.01
C VAL A 103 10.10 6.72 -5.78
N PRO A 104 10.09 7.27 -4.55
CA PRO A 104 9.59 6.52 -3.39
C PRO A 104 8.12 6.11 -3.54
N ALA A 105 7.27 7.02 -4.02
CA ALA A 105 5.85 6.74 -4.26
C ALA A 105 5.66 5.66 -5.33
N LEU A 106 6.43 5.70 -6.42
CA LEU A 106 6.39 4.70 -7.49
C LEU A 106 6.86 3.30 -7.04
N VAL A 107 7.91 3.24 -6.21
CA VAL A 107 8.39 1.97 -5.62
C VAL A 107 7.32 1.37 -4.73
N LEU A 108 6.76 2.16 -3.80
CA LEU A 108 5.70 1.71 -2.89
C LEU A 108 4.42 1.34 -3.64
N LEU A 109 4.06 2.08 -4.70
CA LEU A 109 2.95 1.76 -5.60
C LEU A 109 3.15 0.39 -6.24
N THR A 110 4.32 0.15 -6.80
CA THR A 110 4.65 -1.09 -7.50
C THR A 110 4.61 -2.28 -6.55
N LEU A 111 5.23 -2.16 -5.38
CA LEU A 111 5.20 -3.21 -4.36
C LEU A 111 3.77 -3.48 -3.86
N SER A 112 2.96 -2.44 -3.64
CA SER A 112 1.56 -2.56 -3.22
C SER A 112 0.71 -3.23 -4.29
N ALA A 113 0.92 -2.89 -5.55
CA ALA A 113 0.27 -3.50 -6.70
C ALA A 113 0.65 -4.98 -6.85
N ILE A 114 1.91 -5.35 -6.62
CA ILE A 114 2.36 -6.76 -6.62
C ILE A 114 1.61 -7.55 -5.55
N VAL A 115 1.47 -7.02 -4.33
CA VAL A 115 0.72 -7.70 -3.25
C VAL A 115 -0.76 -7.84 -3.62
N ALA A 116 -1.39 -6.77 -4.10
CA ALA A 116 -2.80 -6.77 -4.51
C ALA A 116 -3.04 -7.78 -5.64
N TYR A 117 -2.18 -7.81 -6.65
CA TYR A 117 -2.28 -8.72 -7.78
C TYR A 117 -2.05 -10.19 -7.40
N THR A 118 -1.10 -10.45 -6.50
CA THR A 118 -0.76 -11.81 -6.04
C THR A 118 -1.86 -12.39 -5.14
N LYS A 119 -2.54 -11.54 -4.37
CA LYS A 119 -3.61 -11.93 -3.44
C LYS A 119 -5.02 -11.70 -3.99
N ARG A 120 -5.17 -11.37 -5.28
CA ARG A 120 -6.44 -11.02 -5.93
C ARG A 120 -7.59 -12.02 -5.78
N SER A 121 -7.29 -13.30 -5.50
CA SER A 121 -8.33 -14.31 -5.23
C SER A 121 -9.18 -13.96 -3.99
N GLN A 122 -8.67 -13.11 -3.10
CA GLN A 122 -9.41 -12.58 -1.95
C GLN A 122 -10.61 -11.72 -2.37
N PHE A 123 -10.52 -11.03 -3.51
CA PHE A 123 -11.65 -10.27 -4.05
C PHE A 123 -12.76 -11.20 -4.56
N ALA A 124 -12.39 -12.33 -5.17
CA ALA A 124 -13.35 -13.31 -5.68
C ALA A 124 -14.06 -14.07 -4.56
N LEU A 125 -13.36 -14.40 -3.46
CA LEU A 125 -13.96 -15.09 -2.32
C LEU A 125 -15.05 -14.27 -1.63
N LEU A 126 -14.94 -12.94 -1.65
CA LEU A 126 -15.95 -12.03 -1.10
C LEU A 126 -17.18 -11.90 -2.02
N ALA A 127 -17.00 -12.07 -3.33
CA ALA A 127 -18.10 -12.05 -4.32
C ALA A 127 -18.96 -13.32 -4.32
N ILE A 128 -18.49 -14.40 -3.68
CA ILE A 128 -19.15 -15.72 -3.64
C ILE A 128 -19.69 -16.02 -2.22
N ALA A 129 -19.44 -15.14 -1.23
CA ALA A 129 -20.02 -15.29 0.10
C ALA A 129 -21.54 -15.05 0.03
N PRO A 130 -22.37 -16.02 0.47
CA PRO A 130 -23.84 -15.96 0.37
C PRO A 130 -24.49 -14.94 1.28
#